data_AF-A0A2T2SPM9-F1
#
_entry.id   AF-A0A2T2SPM9-F1
#
_cell.length_a   1.000
_cell.length_b   1.000
_cell.length_c   1.000
_cell.angle_alpha   90.00
_cell.angle_beta   90.00
_cell.angle_gamma   90.00
#
_symmetry.space_group_name_H-M   'P 1'
#
loop_
_entity.id
_entity.type
_entity.pdbx_description
1 polymer ?
#
loop_
_entity_poly.entity_id
_entity_poly.type
_entity_poly.pdbx_seq_one_letter_code
_entity_poly.pdbx_strand_id
1 'polypeptide(L)'
;MYVPDLFARVSIFGPGGDKIIDLGDYVDGQSLTSWDDFGSPAFPELDGYPDVTPEQQRPGKFVAPHDLCVDAGGNIYVVEWHRHGRVTKLTRV
;
A
#
# COMPACT_ATOMS: atom_id res chain seq x y z
N MET A 1 1.09 -5.61 -14.70
CA MET A 1 1.75 -4.35 -14.29
C MET A 1 1.47 -4.14 -12.82
N TYR A 2 2.47 -3.70 -12.07
CA TYR A 2 2.36 -3.40 -10.65
C TYR A 2 2.47 -1.89 -10.46
N VAL A 3 1.58 -1.32 -9.66
CA VAL A 3 1.57 0.11 -9.35
C VAL A 3 1.60 0.23 -7.83
N PRO A 4 2.74 0.58 -7.21
CA PRO A 4 2.75 1.05 -5.84
C PRO A 4 2.05 2.40 -5.82
N ASP A 5 0.79 2.40 -5.38
CA ASP A 5 -0.03 3.60 -5.31
C ASP A 5 0.20 4.24 -3.95
N LEU A 6 0.74 5.45 -3.98
CA LEU A 6 1.02 6.28 -2.81
C LEU A 6 -0.19 6.35 -1.87
N PHE A 7 -1.41 6.17 -2.38
CA PHE A 7 -2.64 5.97 -1.62
C PHE A 7 -2.76 4.59 -0.97
N ALA A 8 -1.74 4.22 -0.19
CA ALA A 8 -1.74 3.08 0.74
C ALA A 8 -2.11 1.72 0.14
N ARG A 9 -1.73 1.45 -1.12
CA ARG A 9 -1.97 0.15 -1.75
C ARG A 9 -0.96 -0.20 -2.84
N VAL A 10 -0.95 -1.47 -3.23
CA VAL A 10 -0.32 -1.90 -4.48
C VAL A 10 -1.40 -2.44 -5.40
N SER A 11 -1.60 -1.78 -6.54
CA SER A 11 -2.55 -2.22 -7.56
C SER A 11 -1.87 -3.13 -8.58
N ILE A 12 -2.51 -4.25 -8.90
CA ILE A 12 -2.05 -5.18 -9.93
C ILE A 12 -3.00 -5.11 -11.12
N PHE A 13 -2.44 -4.91 -12.31
CA PHE A 13 -3.15 -4.85 -13.58
C PHE A 13 -2.75 -6.01 -14.48
N GLY A 14 -3.73 -6.55 -15.20
CA GLY A 14 -3.54 -7.60 -16.19
C GLY A 14 -2.91 -7.09 -17.49
N PRO A 15 -2.60 -7.99 -18.43
CA PRO A 15 -1.99 -7.62 -19.71
C PRO A 15 -2.83 -6.63 -20.55
N GLY A 16 -4.16 -6.64 -20.39
CA GLY A 16 -5.08 -5.71 -21.07
C GLY A 16 -5.16 -4.32 -20.44
N GLY A 17 -4.49 -4.09 -19.31
CA GLY A 17 -4.61 -2.84 -18.54
C GLY A 17 -5.79 -2.82 -17.57
N ASP A 18 -6.60 -3.88 -17.51
CA ASP A 18 -7.66 -4.02 -16.51
C ASP A 18 -7.08 -4.23 -15.11
N LYS A 19 -7.66 -3.56 -14.10
CA LYS A 19 -7.27 -3.76 -12.70
C LYS A 19 -7.73 -5.16 -12.25
N ILE A 20 -6.79 -5.96 -11.76
CA ILE A 20 -7.05 -7.30 -11.19
C ILE A 20 -7.40 -7.16 -9.71
N ILE A 21 -6.55 -6.49 -8.92
CA ILE A 21 -6.71 -6.40 -7.47
C ILE A 21 -5.90 -5.25 -6.87
N ASP A 22 -6.35 -4.74 -5.72
CA ASP A 22 -5.59 -3.89 -4.82
C ASP A 22 -5.11 -4.74 -3.63
N LEU A 23 -3.82 -4.66 -3.31
CA LEU A 23 -3.21 -5.37 -2.18
C LEU A 23 -2.83 -4.39 -1.07
N GLY A 24 -3.05 -4.82 0.17
CA GLY A 24 -2.63 -4.11 1.37
C GLY A 24 -3.31 -2.77 1.61
N ASP A 25 -4.48 -2.56 0.99
CA ASP A 25 -5.33 -1.39 1.23
C ASP A 25 -6.01 -1.47 2.61
N TYR A 26 -6.52 -0.36 3.14
CA TYR A 26 -7.29 -0.33 4.42
C TYR A 26 -8.80 -0.52 4.24
N VAL A 27 -9.22 -0.78 3.01
CA VAL A 27 -10.55 -0.43 2.54
C VAL A 27 -11.35 -1.64 2.09
N ASP A 28 -10.74 -2.83 2.04
CA ASP A 28 -11.37 -4.09 1.62
C ASP A 28 -12.23 -3.89 0.35
N GLY A 29 -11.70 -3.13 -0.62
CA GLY A 29 -12.38 -2.79 -1.87
C GLY A 29 -13.04 -1.40 -1.96
N GLN A 30 -13.06 -0.58 -0.90
CA GLN A 30 -13.24 0.86 -1.08
C GLN A 30 -11.96 1.51 -1.61
N SER A 31 -11.95 2.79 -1.94
CA SER A 31 -10.72 3.48 -2.35
C SER A 31 -10.54 4.71 -1.50
N LEU A 32 -9.31 4.97 -1.09
CA LEU A 32 -8.91 6.32 -0.76
C LEU A 32 -9.05 7.14 -2.05
N THR A 33 -9.91 8.13 -2.02
CA THR A 33 -10.26 8.97 -3.18
C THR A 33 -9.68 10.36 -3.09
N SER A 34 -9.27 10.78 -1.88
CA SER A 34 -8.72 12.10 -1.65
C SER A 34 -7.70 12.10 -0.52
N TRP A 35 -6.89 13.16 -0.47
CA TRP A 35 -5.96 13.39 0.64
C TRP A 35 -6.68 13.58 1.98
N ASP A 36 -7.94 13.97 1.98
CA ASP A 36 -8.74 14.18 3.19
C ASP A 36 -9.16 12.84 3.85
N ASP A 37 -8.99 11.72 3.15
CA ASP A 37 -9.30 10.40 3.70
C ASP A 37 -8.26 9.98 4.77
N PHE A 38 -7.01 10.44 4.66
CA PHE A 38 -5.94 10.07 5.60
C PHE A 38 -6.16 10.71 6.97
N GLY A 39 -6.19 9.89 8.03
CA GLY A 39 -6.48 10.38 9.39
C GLY A 39 -7.95 10.73 9.63
N SER A 40 -8.81 10.52 8.63
CA SER A 40 -10.26 10.65 8.81
C SER A 40 -10.79 9.63 9.83
N PRO A 41 -12.01 9.79 10.36
CA PRO A 41 -12.62 8.78 11.23
C PRO A 41 -12.74 7.38 10.61
N ALA A 42 -12.73 7.27 9.27
CA ALA A 42 -12.70 6.00 8.56
C ALA A 42 -11.30 5.36 8.56
N PHE A 43 -10.24 6.17 8.56
CA PHE A 43 -8.84 5.72 8.52
C PHE A 43 -7.97 6.42 9.58
N PRO A 44 -8.31 6.30 10.88
CA PRO A 44 -7.62 7.04 11.95
C PRO A 44 -6.16 6.59 12.12
N GLU A 45 -5.83 5.37 11.70
CA GLU A 45 -4.46 4.85 11.67
C GLU A 45 -3.53 5.57 10.69
N LEU A 46 -4.07 6.32 9.74
CA LEU A 46 -3.30 7.13 8.80
C LEU A 46 -3.21 8.60 9.24
N ASP A 47 -3.57 8.92 10.48
CA ASP A 47 -3.34 10.26 11.03
C ASP A 47 -1.83 10.58 11.06
N GLY A 48 -1.48 11.73 10.51
CA GLY A 48 -0.08 12.14 10.29
C GLY A 48 0.55 11.63 8.99
N TYR A 49 -0.23 11.09 8.05
CA TYR A 49 0.26 10.65 6.74
C TYR A 49 1.15 11.71 6.03
N PRO A 50 2.25 11.31 5.35
CA PRO A 50 2.77 9.94 5.26
C PRO A 50 3.57 9.51 6.49
N ASP A 51 3.90 10.43 7.39
CA ASP A 51 4.82 10.24 8.53
C ASP A 51 4.15 9.64 9.77
N VAL A 52 3.32 8.60 9.56
CA VAL A 52 2.73 7.83 10.66
C VAL A 52 3.81 7.19 11.52
N THR A 53 3.54 7.01 12.81
CA THR A 53 4.47 6.37 13.74
C THR A 53 4.61 4.88 13.43
N PRO A 54 5.72 4.25 13.85
CA PRO A 54 5.90 2.81 13.70
C PRO A 54 4.76 1.97 14.31
N GLU A 55 4.15 2.44 15.40
CA GLU A 55 3.06 1.75 16.10
C GLU A 55 1.74 1.79 15.32
N GLN A 56 1.55 2.79 14.47
CA GLN A 56 0.39 2.89 13.58
C GLN A 56 0.48 1.91 12.40
N GLN A 57 1.69 1.46 12.05
CA GLN A 57 1.92 0.57 10.91
C GLN A 57 1.41 -0.84 11.18
N ARG A 58 0.52 -1.34 10.32
CA ARG A 58 -0.05 -2.68 10.44
C ARG A 58 0.60 -3.68 9.48
N PRO A 59 0.88 -4.92 9.91
CA PRO A 59 1.29 -5.99 9.01
C PRO A 59 0.26 -6.22 7.91
N GLY A 60 0.73 -6.31 6.66
CA GLY A 60 -0.14 -6.53 5.51
C GLY A 60 -0.93 -5.31 5.03
N LYS A 61 -0.72 -4.12 5.62
CA LYS A 61 -1.31 -2.85 5.17
C LYS A 61 -0.20 -1.85 4.86
N PHE A 62 -0.32 -1.10 3.76
CA PHE A 62 0.68 -0.10 3.35
C PHE A 62 0.38 1.28 3.94
N VAL A 63 1.33 2.21 3.91
CA VAL A 63 1.11 3.63 4.20
C VAL A 63 1.36 4.40 2.92
N ALA A 64 2.62 4.51 2.51
CA ALA A 64 3.04 5.27 1.35
C ALA A 64 3.95 4.43 0.43
N PRO A 65 3.43 3.35 -0.21
CA PRO A 65 4.26 2.51 -1.06
C PRO A 65 4.69 3.30 -2.29
N HIS A 66 5.98 3.30 -2.58
CA HIS A 66 6.59 4.15 -3.59
C HIS A 66 7.26 3.37 -4.70
N ASP A 67 7.88 2.23 -4.38
CA ASP A 67 8.52 1.37 -5.36
C ASP A 67 8.39 -0.09 -4.95
N LEU A 68 8.56 -0.99 -5.92
CA LEU A 68 8.53 -2.43 -5.68
C LEU A 68 9.38 -3.20 -6.69
N CYS A 69 9.76 -4.41 -6.30
CA CYS A 69 10.30 -5.42 -7.21
C CYS A 69 9.64 -6.78 -6.98
N VAL A 70 9.74 -7.65 -8.00
CA VAL A 70 9.18 -9.00 -7.97
C VAL A 70 10.31 -9.99 -8.18
N ASP A 71 10.43 -10.99 -7.31
CA ASP A 71 11.41 -12.06 -7.47
C ASP A 71 10.93 -13.18 -8.41
N ALA A 72 11.83 -14.11 -8.76
CA ALA A 72 11.52 -15.23 -9.64
C ALA A 72 10.45 -16.19 -9.08
N GLY A 73 10.20 -16.18 -7.76
CA GLY A 73 9.12 -16.94 -7.11
C GLY A 73 7.76 -16.23 -7.18
N GLY A 74 7.73 -15.00 -7.70
CA GLY A 74 6.53 -14.16 -7.73
C GLY A 74 6.22 -13.47 -6.41
N ASN A 75 7.17 -13.43 -5.46
CA ASN A 75 7.01 -12.62 -4.25
C ASN A 75 7.24 -11.14 -4.58
N ILE A 76 6.52 -10.27 -3.89
CA ILE A 76 6.60 -8.82 -4.10
C ILE A 76 7.32 -8.20 -2.91
N TYR A 77 8.29 -7.34 -3.16
CA TYR A 77 8.98 -6.54 -2.17
C TYR A 77 8.62 -5.08 -2.43
N VAL A 78 8.07 -4.41 -1.43
CA VAL A 78 7.57 -3.03 -1.55
C VAL A 78 8.33 -2.15 -0.58
N VAL A 79 8.80 -0.99 -1.05
CA VAL A 79 9.41 0.04 -0.21
C VAL A 79 8.47 1.22 -0.08
N GLU A 80 8.37 1.73 1.15
CA GLU A 80 7.49 2.85 1.48
C GLU A 80 8.29 4.13 1.75
N TRP A 81 7.78 5.25 1.25
CA TRP A 81 8.37 6.57 1.40
C TRP A 81 7.66 7.35 2.52
N HIS A 82 8.12 7.14 3.74
CA HIS A 82 7.76 7.93 4.92
C HIS A 82 8.96 8.04 5.87
N ARG A 83 8.91 8.95 6.85
CA ARG A 83 10.01 9.24 7.80
C ARG A 83 10.72 8.04 8.39
N HIS A 84 9.95 7.02 8.76
CA HIS A 84 10.48 5.81 9.41
C HIS A 84 10.98 4.76 8.42
N GLY A 85 10.55 4.81 7.16
CA GLY A 85 10.83 3.81 6.12
C GLY A 85 10.32 2.41 6.47
N ARG A 86 9.84 1.67 5.48
CA ARG A 86 9.50 0.25 5.66
C ARG A 86 9.71 -0.51 4.37
N VAL A 87 10.20 -1.75 4.50
CA VAL A 87 10.23 -2.74 3.42
C VAL A 87 9.31 -3.89 3.81
N THR A 88 8.32 -4.17 2.96
CA THR A 88 7.33 -5.22 3.17
C THR A 88 7.47 -6.29 2.09
N LYS A 89 7.48 -7.57 2.50
CA LYS A 89 7.44 -8.72 1.59
C LYS A 89 6.04 -9.34 1.58
N LEU A 90 5.43 -9.40 0.40
CA LEU A 90 4.22 -10.20 0.14
C LEU A 90 4.63 -11.53 -0.47
N THR A 91 4.32 -12.62 0.22
CA THR A 91 4.65 -13.98 -0.22
C THR A 91 3.55 -14.53 -1.12
N ARG A 92 3.94 -15.10 -2.27
CA ARG A 92 3.03 -15.85 -3.13
C ARG A 92 2.74 -17.22 -2.49
N VAL A 93 1.46 -17.51 -2.26
CA VAL A 93 0.96 -18.79 -1.72
C VAL A 93 0.26 -19.62 -2.78
#